data_AF-W1PZ52-F1
#
_entry.id   AF-W1PZ52-F1
#
_cell.length_a   1.000
_cell.length_b   1.000
_cell.length_c   1.000
_cell.angle_alpha   90.00
_cell.angle_beta   90.00
_cell.angle_gamma   90.00
#
_symmetry.space_group_name_H-M   'P 1'
#
loop_
_entity.id
_entity.type
_entity.pdbx_description
1 polymer ?
#
loop_
_entity_poly.entity_id
_entity_poly.type
_entity_poly.pdbx_seq_one_letter_code
_entity_poly.pdbx_strand_id
1 'polypeptide(L)'
;MERRLGLQKEKVSHLHFYFHDVVTAKNPTSITVAQANTTLTSPSASDLVNVDDALPKGPKPTSKLIGRAHGFFASASQSEFSFVMAINFVFPEGKFNGSTLTMMGGTR
;
A
#
# COMPACT_ATOMS: atom_id res chain seq x y z
N MET A 1 -14.11 38.78 -7.02
CA MET A 1 -13.78 38.41 -5.63
C MET A 1 -13.15 37.03 -5.65
N GLU A 2 -11.86 36.90 -5.31
CA GLU A 2 -11.19 35.60 -5.20
C GLU A 2 -11.43 35.02 -3.79
N ARG A 3 -12.03 33.83 -3.74
CA ARG A 3 -12.30 33.11 -2.50
C ARG A 3 -11.00 32.44 -2.03
N ARG A 4 -10.30 33.05 -1.08
CA ARG A 4 -9.13 32.41 -0.43
C ARG A 4 -9.61 31.17 0.33
N LEU A 5 -9.11 30.00 -0.05
CA LEU A 5 -9.52 28.68 0.48
C LEU A 5 -9.20 28.44 1.98
N GLY A 6 -8.74 29.45 2.72
CA GLY A 6 -8.40 29.32 4.14
C GLY A 6 -7.26 28.33 4.43
N LEU A 7 -6.45 28.00 3.41
CA LEU A 7 -5.35 27.04 3.54
C LEU A 7 -4.30 27.62 4.50
N GLN A 8 -4.06 26.90 5.60
CA GLN A 8 -3.01 27.18 6.56
C GLN A 8 -1.62 27.04 5.91
N LYS A 9 -0.57 27.52 6.59
CA LYS A 9 0.80 27.35 6.13
C LYS A 9 1.11 25.88 5.88
N GLU A 10 1.61 25.58 4.68
CA GLU A 10 1.98 24.23 4.28
C GLU A 10 2.98 23.61 5.26
N LYS A 11 2.83 22.31 5.53
CA LYS A 11 3.73 21.54 6.38
C LYS A 11 4.26 20.36 5.60
N VAL A 12 5.57 20.17 5.62
CA VAL A 12 6.23 19.00 5.06
C VAL A 12 6.56 18.03 6.19
N SER A 13 6.38 16.74 5.95
CA SER A 13 6.78 15.68 6.89
C SER A 13 7.40 14.52 6.12
N HIS A 14 8.47 13.96 6.66
CA HIS A 14 9.12 12.78 6.13
C HIS A 14 8.68 11.57 6.97
N LEU A 15 8.08 10.57 6.31
CA LEU A 15 7.66 9.32 6.92
C LEU A 15 8.61 8.22 6.45
N HIS A 16 9.09 7.40 7.38
CA HIS A 16 9.93 6.24 7.08
C HIS A 16 9.41 5.04 7.88
N PHE A 17 9.05 4.00 7.15
CA PHE A 17 8.48 2.76 7.67
C PHE A 17 8.72 1.63 6.68
N TYR A 18 8.43 0.41 7.11
CA TYR A 18 8.57 -0.79 6.29
C TYR A 18 7.19 -1.33 5.94
N PHE A 19 7.06 -1.83 4.72
CA PHE A 19 5.84 -2.44 4.19
C PHE A 19 6.12 -3.93 3.96
N HIS A 20 5.36 -4.80 4.61
CA HIS A 20 5.57 -6.25 4.57
C HIS A 20 4.40 -6.94 3.90
N ASP A 21 4.55 -7.25 2.62
CA ASP A 21 3.61 -8.07 1.86
C ASP A 21 3.78 -9.55 2.26
N VAL A 22 2.76 -10.12 2.90
CA VAL A 22 2.79 -11.52 3.38
C VAL A 22 1.80 -12.37 2.60
N VAL A 23 2.30 -13.00 1.54
CA VAL A 23 1.54 -13.88 0.64
C VAL A 23 1.51 -15.36 1.03
N THR A 24 2.53 -15.87 1.74
CA THR A 24 2.70 -17.33 1.98
C THR A 24 2.79 -17.74 3.46
N ALA A 25 2.14 -17.02 4.38
CA ALA A 25 2.12 -17.38 5.80
C ALA A 25 0.84 -18.13 6.21
N LYS A 26 0.82 -18.72 7.42
CA LYS A 26 -0.38 -19.32 8.01
C LYS A 26 -1.56 -18.34 8.04
N ASN A 27 -1.26 -17.05 8.26
CA ASN A 27 -2.21 -15.95 8.21
C ASN A 27 -1.67 -14.93 7.19
N PRO A 28 -1.99 -15.06 5.90
CA PRO A 28 -1.57 -14.11 4.89
C PRO A 28 -2.27 -12.76 5.10
N THR A 29 -1.57 -11.68 4.80
CA THR A 29 -2.11 -10.31 4.82
C THR A 29 -2.42 -9.79 3.42
N SER A 30 -1.95 -10.50 2.39
CA SER A 30 -2.28 -10.28 1.00
C SER A 30 -2.98 -11.49 0.40
N ILE A 31 -4.11 -11.24 -0.26
CA ILE A 31 -4.99 -12.29 -0.79
C ILE A 31 -5.34 -11.96 -2.23
N THR A 32 -5.05 -12.89 -3.16
CA THR A 32 -5.51 -12.80 -4.55
C THR A 32 -7.03 -12.88 -4.61
N VAL A 33 -7.66 -11.84 -5.14
CA VAL A 33 -9.13 -11.74 -5.27
C VAL A 33 -9.60 -11.96 -6.71
N ALA A 34 -8.74 -11.75 -7.70
CA ALA A 34 -8.99 -12.12 -9.08
C ALA A 34 -7.67 -12.47 -9.79
N GLN A 35 -7.73 -13.41 -10.74
CA GLN A 35 -6.59 -13.79 -11.57
C GLN A 35 -7.06 -14.30 -12.94
N ALA A 36 -6.29 -14.06 -13.99
CA ALA A 36 -6.52 -14.64 -15.29
C ALA A 36 -6.09 -16.13 -15.33
N ASN A 37 -6.65 -16.92 -16.26
CA ASN A 37 -6.20 -18.31 -16.47
C ASN A 37 -4.72 -18.41 -16.88
N THR A 38 -4.19 -17.34 -17.47
CA THR A 38 -2.81 -17.25 -17.93
C THR A 38 -1.84 -16.73 -16.86
N THR A 39 -2.31 -16.38 -15.66
CA THR A 39 -1.51 -15.72 -14.60
C THR A 39 -0.19 -16.42 -14.33
N LEU A 40 -0.19 -17.75 -14.19
CA LEU A 40 1.01 -18.54 -13.89
C LEU A 40 2.02 -18.61 -15.04
N THR A 41 1.58 -18.32 -16.27
CA THR A 41 2.39 -18.40 -17.50
C THR A 41 2.70 -17.02 -18.09
N SER A 42 2.01 -15.98 -17.63
CA SER A 42 2.12 -14.62 -18.12
C SER A 42 3.36 -13.94 -17.52
N PRO A 43 4.14 -13.18 -18.32
CA PRO A 43 5.26 -12.40 -17.79
C PRO A 43 4.82 -11.30 -16.81
N SER A 44 3.53 -10.95 -16.79
CA SER A 44 3.00 -9.88 -15.93
C SER A 44 2.21 -10.36 -14.72
N ALA A 45 2.03 -11.68 -14.55
CA ALA A 45 1.27 -12.26 -13.44
C ALA A 45 -0.15 -11.68 -13.28
N SER A 46 -0.92 -11.58 -14.38
CA SER A 46 -2.24 -10.92 -14.49
C SER A 46 -3.26 -11.20 -13.37
N ASP A 47 -3.10 -10.52 -12.24
CA ASP A 47 -3.85 -10.70 -11.00
C ASP A 47 -4.26 -9.37 -10.33
N LEU A 48 -5.14 -9.50 -9.35
CA LEU A 48 -5.57 -8.46 -8.41
C LEU A 48 -5.47 -9.03 -6.99
N VAL A 49 -4.74 -8.33 -6.14
CA VAL A 49 -4.42 -8.73 -4.77
C VAL A 49 -4.94 -7.69 -3.80
N ASN A 50 -5.78 -8.11 -2.86
CA ASN A 50 -6.20 -7.28 -1.72
C ASN A 50 -5.13 -7.35 -0.62
N VAL A 51 -4.91 -6.23 0.06
CA VAL A 51 -3.80 -6.01 1.01
C VAL A 51 -4.35 -5.46 2.33
N ASP A 52 -3.90 -6.07 3.43
CA ASP A 52 -4.09 -5.60 4.81
C ASP A 52 -2.80 -5.79 5.64
N ASP A 53 -1.76 -5.04 5.25
CA ASP A 53 -0.40 -5.24 5.72
C ASP A 53 -0.06 -4.37 6.93
N ALA A 54 0.79 -4.92 7.80
CA ALA A 54 1.35 -4.20 8.93
C ALA A 54 2.44 -3.21 8.48
N LEU A 55 2.46 -2.02 9.11
CA LEU A 55 3.53 -1.02 8.95
C LEU A 55 4.37 -0.95 10.24
N PRO A 56 5.40 -1.79 10.40
CA PRO A 56 6.33 -1.65 11.51
C PRO A 56 7.27 -0.46 11.31
N LYS A 57 7.71 0.11 12.44
CA LYS A 57 8.73 1.19 12.46
C LYS A 57 10.10 0.72 11.97
N GLY A 58 10.39 -0.58 12.12
CA GLY A 58 11.67 -1.17 11.77
C GLY A 58 11.49 -2.35 10.80
N PRO A 59 12.59 -2.86 10.21
CA PRO A 59 12.54 -3.90 9.19
C PRO A 59 12.14 -5.29 9.72
N LYS A 60 12.16 -5.47 11.05
CA LYS A 60 11.73 -6.73 11.67
C LYS A 60 10.20 -6.70 11.82
N PRO A 61 9.46 -7.75 11.43
CA PRO A 61 8.00 -7.81 11.63
C PRO A 61 7.56 -7.65 13.10
N THR A 62 8.43 -7.99 14.05
CA THR A 62 8.19 -7.84 15.49
C THR A 62 8.48 -6.43 16.03
N SER A 63 8.91 -5.48 15.18
CA SER A 63 9.13 -4.10 15.58
C SER A 63 7.79 -3.43 15.96
N LYS A 64 7.86 -2.29 16.66
CA LYS A 64 6.65 -1.52 16.99
C LYS A 64 5.81 -1.26 15.73
N LEU A 65 4.56 -1.72 15.75
CA LEU A 65 3.55 -1.38 14.76
C LEU A 65 3.21 0.11 14.84
N ILE A 66 3.21 0.80 13.70
CA ILE A 66 2.87 2.24 13.64
C ILE A 66 1.68 2.53 12.73
N GLY A 67 1.17 1.53 12.02
CA GLY A 67 0.03 1.68 11.13
C GLY A 67 -0.28 0.41 10.36
N ARG A 68 -1.23 0.52 9.45
CA ARG A 68 -1.61 -0.52 8.50
C ARG A 68 -1.78 0.04 7.09
N ALA A 69 -1.54 -0.79 6.09
CA ALA A 69 -1.78 -0.48 4.70
C ALA A 69 -2.96 -1.31 4.20
N HIS A 70 -4.04 -0.64 3.82
CA HIS A 70 -5.24 -1.28 3.29
C HIS A 70 -5.41 -0.90 1.81
N GLY A 71 -5.72 -1.85 0.95
CA GLY A 71 -6.07 -1.56 -0.43
C GLY A 71 -5.76 -2.74 -1.34
N PHE A 72 -5.22 -2.45 -2.53
CA PHE A 72 -4.92 -3.50 -3.50
C PHE A 72 -3.74 -3.18 -4.41
N PHE A 73 -3.18 -4.25 -4.97
CA PHE A 73 -2.25 -4.26 -6.09
C PHE A 73 -2.92 -4.93 -7.28
N ALA A 74 -2.75 -4.37 -8.47
CA ALA A 74 -3.21 -4.99 -9.71
C ALA A 74 -2.08 -5.03 -10.72
N SER A 75 -1.95 -6.16 -11.41
CA SER A 75 -1.04 -6.29 -12.54
C SER A 75 -1.33 -5.23 -13.59
N ALA A 76 -0.30 -4.46 -13.98
CA ALA A 76 -0.46 -3.23 -14.75
C ALA A 76 0.22 -3.25 -16.13
N SER A 77 0.77 -4.41 -16.54
CA SER A 77 1.33 -4.61 -17.88
C SER A 77 0.93 -5.97 -18.43
N GLN A 78 1.08 -6.15 -19.75
CA GLN A 78 0.88 -7.44 -20.43
C GLN A 78 2.21 -8.12 -20.77
N SER A 79 3.30 -7.36 -20.88
CA SER A 79 4.59 -7.85 -21.36
C SER A 79 5.62 -8.03 -20.25
N GLU A 80 5.38 -7.44 -19.08
CA GLU A 80 6.35 -7.42 -17.98
C GLU A 80 5.68 -7.35 -16.62
N PHE A 81 6.41 -7.80 -15.60
CA PHE A 81 5.95 -7.73 -14.21
C PHE A 81 5.93 -6.28 -13.71
N SER A 82 4.73 -5.76 -13.45
CA SER A 82 4.50 -4.42 -12.90
C SER A 82 3.15 -4.38 -12.20
N PHE A 83 3.05 -3.56 -11.16
CA PHE A 83 1.81 -3.34 -10.43
C PHE A 83 1.42 -1.88 -10.42
N VAL A 84 0.12 -1.63 -10.38
CA VAL A 84 -0.43 -0.38 -9.85
C VAL A 84 -0.90 -0.65 -8.42
N MET A 85 -0.56 0.28 -7.53
CA MET A 85 -0.94 0.24 -6.13
C MET A 85 -2.02 1.27 -5.88
N ALA A 86 -3.08 0.90 -5.18
CA ALA A 86 -4.07 1.80 -4.63
C ALA A 86 -4.22 1.48 -3.14
N ILE A 87 -3.45 2.18 -2.30
CA ILE A 87 -3.23 1.83 -0.90
C ILE A 87 -3.50 3.05 0.00
N ASN A 88 -4.19 2.81 1.10
CA ASN A 88 -4.35 3.72 2.22
C ASN A 88 -3.45 3.30 3.38
N PHE A 89 -2.49 4.14 3.74
CA PHE A 89 -1.69 4.00 4.95
C PHE A 89 -2.42 4.68 6.12
N VAL A 90 -2.92 3.89 7.06
CA VAL A 90 -3.69 4.32 8.22
C VAL A 90 -2.79 4.37 9.46
N PHE A 91 -2.76 5.51 10.14
CA PHE A 91 -1.93 5.74 11.32
C PHE A 91 -2.80 5.85 12.59
N PRO A 92 -2.87 4.81 13.44
CA PRO A 92 -3.70 4.80 14.65
C PRO A 92 -3.02 5.45 15.87
N GLU A 93 -1.75 5.83 15.77
CA GLU A 93 -0.97 6.37 16.89
C GLU A 93 0.04 7.43 16.45
N GLY A 94 0.60 8.15 17.43
CA GLY A 94 1.67 9.11 17.22
C GLY A 94 1.21 10.44 16.64
N LYS A 95 2.14 11.16 16.00
CA LYS A 95 1.89 12.52 15.46
C LYS A 95 0.74 12.57 14.45
N PHE A 96 0.50 11.48 13.73
CA PHE A 96 -0.50 11.37 12.67
C PHE A 96 -1.70 10.51 13.07
N ASN A 97 -1.92 10.32 14.39
CA ASN A 97 -3.05 9.53 14.88
C ASN A 97 -4.38 9.99 14.23
N GLY A 98 -5.12 9.04 13.68
CA GLY A 98 -6.40 9.25 13.00
C GLY A 98 -6.27 9.76 11.57
N SER A 99 -5.05 9.97 11.07
CA SER A 99 -4.79 10.38 9.69
C SER A 99 -4.59 9.18 8.77
N THR A 100 -4.83 9.41 7.48
CA THR A 100 -4.54 8.45 6.41
C THR A 100 -3.74 9.13 5.31
N LEU A 101 -2.83 8.40 4.68
CA LEU A 101 -2.14 8.80 3.45
C LEU A 101 -2.54 7.84 2.33
N THR A 102 -3.10 8.36 1.25
CA THR A 102 -3.47 7.57 0.06
C THR A 102 -2.35 7.63 -0.97
N MET A 103 -1.98 6.46 -1.51
CA MET A 103 -1.05 6.31 -2.60
C MET A 103 -1.76 5.65 -3.78
N MET A 104 -1.63 6.27 -4.95
CA MET A 104 -2.00 5.68 -6.24
C MET A 104 -0.83 5.84 -7.20
N GLY A 105 -0.27 4.73 -7.69
CA GLY A 105 0.91 4.78 -8.57
C GLY A 105 1.44 3.40 -8.97
N GLY A 106 2.25 3.38 -10.03
CA GLY A 106 2.91 2.17 -10.53
C GLY A 106 4.21 1.85 -9.81
N THR A 107 4.65 0.59 -9.87
CA THR A 107 5.94 0.13 -9.33
C THR A 107 7.12 0.24 -10.31
N ARG A 108 6.98 1.01 -11.40
CA ARG A 108 8.01 1.29 -12.40
C ARG A 108 7.97 2.74 -12.87
#